data_AF-A0A1C6E434-F1
#
_entry.id   AF-A0A1C6E434-F1
#
_cell.length_a   1.000
_cell.length_b   1.000
_cell.length_c   1.000
_cell.angle_alpha   90.00
_cell.angle_beta   90.00
_cell.angle_gamma   90.00
#
_symmetry.space_group_name_H-M   'P 1'
#
loop_
_entity.id
_entity.type
_entity.pdbx_description
1 polymer ?
#
loop_
_entity_poly.entity_id
_entity_poly.type
_entity_poly.pdbx_seq_one_letter_code
_entity_poly.pdbx_strand_id
1 'polypeptide(L)'
;MIGYFKISAIGTAHLENPDGVCQDYSDVLKLDNGYTIAVIADGLGSASKSDIGAKVAVNSFLAYINLHIKTKKSDKFYIDLISQAYQEAYNNVMNTAEDMKIDFSEYNTTLTAAIYNGKNLYYGQCGDGGIIVLTPSGNYDCATEVKKGEAFNETYPLLGGPDNWSFGKYPDEVCALTLMTDGIFDIVCHPLLANEAQKINIPFIRRFMDRNILRANNKTDFENLQKSISKFVSGNGLPNVTDDKTIVGLINTDILADLKDEEYYKEPDWDKLNENMKRKLREGRRPTPIDIKKPTNIIKVTPTGESVVINDESRKLKKRLQNSYRINRQLRKIVLIQLIVILVLIIICSICIVFLNKGNVQDTSKKSMESSSISKDSAYNGKHTQESAIADDDTSDHADDSTQSDSMASNSENDKAKDKAIKDALPRMKQALQEVGTSTHFTYINSEAVDEHYSNITGGSSSGF
;
A
#
# COMPACT_ATOMS: atom_id res chain seq x y z
N MET A 1 -19.98 -15.43 -1.31
CA MET A 1 -18.73 -15.34 -0.50
C MET A 1 -17.61 -14.78 -1.35
N ILE A 2 -16.64 -14.08 -0.77
CA ILE A 2 -15.37 -13.78 -1.45
C ILE A 2 -14.35 -14.89 -1.12
N GLY A 3 -14.09 -15.77 -2.08
CA GLY A 3 -13.00 -16.73 -2.03
C GLY A 3 -11.70 -16.09 -2.49
N TYR A 4 -10.56 -16.67 -2.09
CA TYR A 4 -9.25 -16.17 -2.50
C TYR A 4 -8.20 -17.28 -2.55
N PHE A 5 -7.13 -17.01 -3.27
CA PHE A 5 -5.85 -17.72 -3.17
C PHE A 5 -4.73 -16.68 -3.14
N LYS A 6 -3.60 -17.06 -2.54
CA LYS A 6 -2.44 -16.18 -2.41
C LYS A 6 -1.14 -16.98 -2.54
N ILE A 7 -0.30 -16.60 -3.49
CA ILE A 7 0.98 -17.25 -3.76
C ILE A 7 2.04 -16.16 -3.98
N SER A 8 3.17 -16.30 -3.30
CA SER A 8 4.46 -15.67 -3.63
C SER A 8 5.49 -16.78 -3.66
N ALA A 9 6.14 -16.98 -4.81
CA ALA A 9 7.06 -18.07 -5.06
C ALA A 9 8.40 -17.53 -5.53
N ILE A 10 9.48 -18.06 -4.95
CA ILE A 10 10.85 -17.68 -5.32
C ILE A 10 11.16 -18.09 -6.77
N GLY A 11 11.79 -17.19 -7.51
CA GLY A 11 12.27 -17.39 -8.87
C GLY A 11 13.48 -18.31 -8.94
N THR A 12 13.68 -18.95 -10.09
CA THR A 12 14.85 -19.81 -10.31
C THR A 12 16.16 -19.02 -10.24
N ALA A 13 16.17 -17.76 -10.70
CA ALA A 13 17.35 -16.89 -10.61
C ALA A 13 17.75 -16.58 -9.17
N HIS A 14 16.77 -16.42 -8.26
CA HIS A 14 17.04 -16.25 -6.84
C HIS A 14 17.46 -17.56 -6.19
N LEU A 15 16.84 -18.69 -6.53
CA LEU A 15 17.20 -20.02 -6.03
C LEU A 15 18.63 -20.46 -6.39
N GLU A 16 19.19 -19.95 -7.49
CA GLU A 16 20.59 -20.21 -7.88
C GLU A 16 21.60 -19.62 -6.89
N ASN A 17 21.20 -18.62 -6.09
CA ASN A 17 22.03 -18.04 -5.04
C ASN A 17 21.82 -18.81 -3.72
N PRO A 18 22.89 -19.23 -3.01
CA PRO A 18 22.76 -19.96 -1.75
C PRO A 18 21.98 -19.22 -0.65
N ASP A 19 22.07 -17.89 -0.65
CA ASP A 19 21.35 -17.00 0.28
C ASP A 19 20.12 -16.35 -0.38
N GLY A 20 19.69 -16.87 -1.53
CA GLY A 20 18.56 -16.36 -2.29
C GLY A 20 17.25 -16.50 -1.51
N VAL A 21 16.46 -15.43 -1.52
CA VAL A 21 15.14 -15.36 -0.90
C VAL A 21 14.12 -14.86 -1.90
N CYS A 22 12.85 -15.17 -1.66
CA CYS A 22 11.74 -14.49 -2.34
C CYS A 22 11.71 -13.04 -1.86
N GLN A 23 11.99 -12.11 -2.77
CA GLN A 23 11.91 -10.67 -2.62
C GLN A 23 10.46 -10.18 -2.75
N ASP A 24 9.63 -10.95 -3.44
CA ASP A 24 8.17 -10.80 -3.47
C ASP A 24 7.51 -11.13 -2.12
N TYR A 25 6.45 -10.39 -1.78
CA TYR A 25 5.58 -10.71 -0.65
C TYR A 25 4.11 -10.37 -0.92
N SER A 26 3.21 -11.18 -0.37
CA SER A 26 1.77 -10.96 -0.49
C SER A 26 1.02 -11.31 0.80
N ASP A 27 -0.07 -10.59 1.06
CA ASP A 27 -1.03 -10.97 2.09
C ASP A 27 -2.49 -10.57 1.80
N VAL A 28 -3.42 -11.28 2.43
CA VAL A 28 -4.87 -11.09 2.31
C VAL A 28 -5.49 -10.98 3.68
N LEU A 29 -6.24 -9.90 3.91
CA LEU A 29 -7.02 -9.67 5.11
C LEU A 29 -8.51 -9.79 4.79
N LYS A 30 -9.17 -10.78 5.40
CA LYS A 30 -10.63 -10.87 5.43
C LYS A 30 -11.16 -10.16 6.66
N LEU A 31 -12.14 -9.29 6.46
CA LEU A 31 -12.80 -8.57 7.54
C LEU A 31 -14.18 -9.15 7.81
N ASP A 32 -14.59 -9.13 9.08
CA ASP A 32 -15.90 -9.61 9.53
C ASP A 32 -17.07 -8.88 8.85
N ASN A 33 -16.80 -7.69 8.33
CA ASN A 33 -17.77 -6.84 7.64
C ASN A 33 -17.98 -7.21 6.15
N GLY A 34 -17.37 -8.31 5.70
CA GLY A 34 -17.52 -8.86 4.35
C GLY A 34 -16.53 -8.33 3.31
N TYR A 35 -15.67 -7.37 3.68
CA TYR A 35 -14.63 -6.86 2.80
C TYR A 35 -13.42 -7.82 2.80
N THR A 36 -12.74 -7.90 1.67
CA THR A 36 -11.47 -8.62 1.53
C THR A 36 -10.43 -7.67 0.93
N ILE A 37 -9.26 -7.62 1.57
CA ILE A 37 -8.15 -6.77 1.18
C ILE A 37 -7.03 -7.67 0.70
N ALA A 38 -6.51 -7.41 -0.49
CA ALA A 38 -5.36 -8.10 -1.04
C ALA A 38 -4.24 -7.10 -1.28
N VAL A 39 -3.02 -7.47 -0.93
CA VAL A 39 -1.84 -6.63 -1.11
C VAL A 39 -0.69 -7.50 -1.58
N ILE A 40 0.05 -6.99 -2.57
CA ILE A 40 1.27 -7.58 -3.08
C ILE A 40 2.36 -6.51 -3.13
N ALA A 41 3.60 -6.95 -3.04
CA ALA A 41 4.79 -6.13 -3.21
C ALA A 41 5.87 -6.99 -3.86
N ASP A 42 6.58 -6.40 -4.81
CA ASP A 42 7.81 -6.93 -5.40
C ASP A 42 9.00 -6.14 -4.87
N GLY A 43 10.01 -6.84 -4.38
CA GLY A 43 11.23 -6.24 -3.89
C GLY A 43 12.19 -5.99 -5.04
N LEU A 44 12.61 -4.73 -5.26
CA LEU A 44 13.50 -4.41 -6.38
C LEU A 44 14.81 -5.21 -6.31
N GLY A 45 15.18 -5.91 -7.37
CA GLY A 45 16.42 -6.70 -7.44
C GLY A 45 17.71 -5.90 -7.26
N SER A 46 17.65 -4.56 -7.36
CA SER A 46 18.78 -3.66 -7.06
C SER A 46 18.99 -3.40 -5.57
N ALA A 47 18.09 -3.86 -4.70
CA ALA A 47 18.02 -3.49 -3.29
C ALA A 47 18.23 -4.74 -2.41
N SER A 48 19.27 -4.74 -1.57
CA SER A 48 19.73 -5.95 -0.86
C SER A 48 18.85 -6.40 0.31
N LYS A 49 17.85 -5.62 0.70
CA LYS A 49 16.85 -5.87 1.75
C LYS A 49 15.43 -5.71 1.22
N SER A 50 15.25 -5.93 -0.07
CA SER A 50 13.97 -5.74 -0.76
C SER A 50 12.88 -6.71 -0.28
N ASP A 51 13.25 -7.93 0.12
CA ASP A 51 12.39 -8.93 0.78
C ASP A 51 11.79 -8.39 2.09
N ILE A 52 12.63 -7.72 2.91
CA ILE A 52 12.19 -7.08 4.15
C ILE A 52 11.32 -5.87 3.82
N GLY A 53 11.71 -5.07 2.84
CA GLY A 53 10.95 -3.92 2.36
C GLY A 53 9.52 -4.31 1.94
N ALA A 54 9.38 -5.31 1.07
CA ALA A 54 8.12 -5.85 0.59
C ALA A 54 7.24 -6.33 1.74
N LYS A 55 7.82 -7.12 2.66
CA LYS A 55 7.11 -7.64 3.83
C LYS A 55 6.63 -6.54 4.78
N VAL A 56 7.46 -5.54 5.06
CA VAL A 56 7.09 -4.41 5.93
C VAL A 56 5.99 -3.57 5.27
N ALA A 57 6.10 -3.30 3.97
CA ALA A 57 5.12 -2.51 3.24
C ALA A 57 3.72 -3.15 3.26
N VAL A 58 3.62 -4.43 2.90
CA VAL A 58 2.37 -5.19 2.89
C VAL A 58 1.73 -5.24 4.26
N ASN A 59 2.50 -5.61 5.29
CA ASN A 59 1.97 -5.75 6.65
C ASN A 59 1.53 -4.41 7.24
N SER A 60 2.30 -3.34 6.99
CA SER A 60 1.95 -1.99 7.44
C SER A 60 0.66 -1.50 6.79
N PHE A 61 0.50 -1.72 5.48
CA PHE A 61 -0.74 -1.39 4.78
C PHE A 61 -1.93 -2.13 5.39
N LEU A 62 -1.82 -3.45 5.55
CA LEU A 62 -2.92 -4.27 6.09
C LEU A 62 -3.28 -3.88 7.52
N ALA A 63 -2.28 -3.64 8.38
CA ALA A 63 -2.50 -3.19 9.75
C ALA A 63 -3.25 -1.85 9.79
N TYR A 64 -2.85 -0.90 8.94
CA TYR A 64 -3.51 0.40 8.86
C TYR A 64 -4.97 0.25 8.41
N ILE A 65 -5.23 -0.53 7.36
CA ILE A 65 -6.59 -0.78 6.89
C ILE A 65 -7.45 -1.44 7.97
N ASN A 66 -6.93 -2.48 8.64
CA ASN A 66 -7.66 -3.21 9.67
C ASN A 66 -8.16 -2.29 10.80
N LEU A 67 -7.34 -1.31 11.19
CA LEU A 67 -7.66 -0.37 12.26
C LEU A 67 -8.67 0.71 11.86
N HIS A 68 -8.69 1.11 10.59
CA HIS A 68 -9.38 2.34 10.16
C HIS A 68 -10.56 2.12 9.21
N ILE A 69 -10.68 0.94 8.61
CA ILE A 69 -11.73 0.68 7.64
C ILE A 69 -13.13 0.71 8.27
N LYS A 70 -14.04 1.34 7.55
CA LYS A 70 -15.46 1.43 7.89
C LYS A 70 -16.28 1.03 6.66
N THR A 71 -17.42 0.39 6.87
CA THR A 71 -18.32 0.00 5.77
C THR A 71 -19.30 1.11 5.39
N LYS A 72 -19.90 0.96 4.20
CA LYS A 72 -20.95 1.86 3.68
C LYS A 72 -20.52 3.34 3.69
N LYS A 73 -19.25 3.59 3.36
CA LYS A 73 -18.69 4.93 3.19
C LYS A 73 -18.67 5.33 1.72
N SER A 74 -18.37 6.60 1.46
CA SER A 74 -18.22 7.12 0.11
C SER A 74 -17.02 6.51 -0.59
N ASP A 75 -17.03 6.51 -1.92
CA ASP A 75 -15.89 6.07 -2.73
C ASP A 75 -14.60 6.82 -2.35
N LYS A 76 -14.72 8.14 -2.14
CA LYS A 76 -13.62 9.00 -1.69
C LYS A 76 -13.01 8.52 -0.37
N PHE A 77 -13.81 8.04 0.57
CA PHE A 77 -13.29 7.53 1.85
C PHE A 77 -12.34 6.34 1.62
N TYR A 78 -12.70 5.39 0.76
CA TYR A 78 -11.85 4.22 0.49
C TYR A 78 -10.56 4.60 -0.24
N ILE A 79 -10.64 5.52 -1.20
CA ILE A 79 -9.47 6.06 -1.91
C ILE A 79 -8.52 6.78 -0.93
N ASP A 80 -9.05 7.68 -0.10
CA ASP A 80 -8.27 8.40 0.91
C ASP A 80 -7.68 7.43 1.95
N LEU A 81 -8.40 6.37 2.31
CA LEU A 81 -7.94 5.33 3.24
C LEU A 81 -6.75 4.54 2.67
N ILE A 82 -6.82 4.15 1.39
CA ILE A 82 -5.70 3.49 0.69
C ILE A 82 -4.50 4.42 0.64
N SER A 83 -4.69 5.70 0.30
CA SER A 83 -3.60 6.68 0.26
C SER A 83 -2.90 6.84 1.62
N GLN A 84 -3.66 6.89 2.71
CA GLN A 84 -3.10 6.92 4.07
C GLN A 84 -2.36 5.62 4.43
N ALA A 85 -2.88 4.46 4.02
CA ALA A 85 -2.21 3.18 4.23
C ALA A 85 -0.88 3.07 3.44
N TYR A 86 -0.79 3.68 2.26
CA TYR A 86 0.48 3.81 1.52
C TYR A 86 1.47 4.69 2.27
N GLN A 87 1.02 5.82 2.83
CA GLN A 87 1.86 6.67 3.63
C GLN A 87 2.39 5.95 4.87
N GLU A 88 1.56 5.14 5.53
CA GLU A 88 1.98 4.32 6.67
C GLU A 88 3.01 3.27 6.26
N ALA A 89 2.77 2.55 5.16
CA ALA A 89 3.72 1.59 4.60
C ALA A 89 5.07 2.26 4.27
N TYR A 90 5.05 3.41 3.59
CA TYR A 90 6.24 4.21 3.30
C TYR A 90 7.01 4.56 4.58
N ASN A 91 6.32 5.09 5.59
CA ASN A 91 6.95 5.50 6.85
C ASN A 91 7.59 4.31 7.56
N ASN A 92 6.92 3.16 7.61
CA ASN A 92 7.43 1.99 8.32
C ASN A 92 8.61 1.33 7.60
N VAL A 93 8.64 1.34 6.27
CA VAL A 93 9.84 0.92 5.51
C VAL A 93 11.01 1.86 5.78
N MET A 94 10.78 3.19 5.74
CA MET A 94 11.81 4.19 6.08
C MET A 94 12.35 4.03 7.50
N ASN A 95 11.46 3.85 8.48
CA ASN A 95 11.84 3.63 9.88
C ASN A 95 12.62 2.32 10.05
N THR A 96 12.24 1.26 9.33
CA THR A 96 12.99 -0.01 9.36
C THR A 96 14.42 0.17 8.85
N ALA A 97 14.61 0.93 7.77
CA ALA A 97 15.94 1.24 7.26
C ALA A 97 16.76 2.06 8.26
N GLU A 98 16.15 3.06 8.90
CA GLU A 98 16.80 3.88 9.94
C GLU A 98 17.21 3.05 11.16
N ASP A 99 16.31 2.22 11.68
CA ASP A 99 16.57 1.33 12.82
C ASP A 99 17.71 0.35 12.54
N MET A 100 17.77 -0.17 11.31
CA MET A 100 18.81 -1.09 10.85
C MET A 100 20.10 -0.38 10.43
N LYS A 101 20.10 0.95 10.33
CA LYS A 101 21.21 1.79 9.84
C LYS A 101 21.71 1.39 8.46
N ILE A 102 20.79 0.99 7.60
CA ILE A 102 21.04 0.66 6.19
C ILE A 102 20.36 1.74 5.34
N ASP A 103 20.90 2.04 4.15
CA ASP A 103 20.27 3.03 3.27
C ASP A 103 18.86 2.59 2.90
N PHE A 104 17.90 3.52 2.91
CA PHE A 104 16.49 3.20 2.62
C PHE A 104 16.32 2.65 1.21
N SER A 105 17.20 2.99 0.26
CA SER A 105 17.14 2.45 -1.09
C SER A 105 17.32 0.93 -1.13
N GLU A 106 17.95 0.34 -0.12
CA GLU A 106 18.12 -1.12 0.01
C GLU A 106 16.82 -1.85 0.39
N TYR A 107 15.79 -1.11 0.81
CA TYR A 107 14.46 -1.65 1.13
C TYR A 107 13.41 -1.29 0.06
N ASN A 108 13.85 -0.84 -1.11
CA ASN A 108 12.94 -0.47 -2.18
C ASN A 108 12.07 -1.65 -2.60
N THR A 109 10.77 -1.37 -2.69
CA THR A 109 9.76 -2.34 -3.08
C THR A 109 8.61 -1.61 -3.79
N THR A 110 7.91 -2.32 -4.66
CA THR A 110 6.62 -1.91 -5.21
C THR A 110 5.51 -2.12 -4.17
N LEU A 111 4.30 -1.64 -4.47
CA LEU A 111 3.13 -1.93 -3.64
C LEU A 111 1.91 -1.86 -4.54
N THR A 112 1.09 -2.91 -4.54
CA THR A 112 -0.21 -2.94 -5.21
C THR A 112 -1.24 -3.49 -4.25
N ALA A 113 -2.35 -2.78 -4.09
CA ALA A 113 -3.35 -3.08 -3.07
C ALA A 113 -4.77 -2.98 -3.62
N ALA A 114 -5.66 -3.81 -3.09
CA ALA A 114 -7.07 -3.83 -3.43
C ALA A 114 -7.92 -3.92 -2.16
N ILE A 115 -8.95 -3.08 -2.07
CA ILE A 115 -10.08 -3.22 -1.13
C ILE A 115 -11.28 -3.63 -1.96
N TYR A 116 -11.80 -4.84 -1.71
CA TYR A 116 -12.91 -5.42 -2.45
C TYR A 116 -14.06 -5.82 -1.52
N ASN A 117 -15.28 -5.42 -1.87
CA ASN A 117 -16.48 -5.70 -1.06
C ASN A 117 -17.43 -6.72 -1.71
N GLY A 118 -16.96 -7.46 -2.73
CA GLY A 118 -17.78 -8.38 -3.51
C GLY A 118 -18.42 -7.74 -4.76
N LYS A 119 -18.30 -6.42 -4.92
CA LYS A 119 -18.87 -5.68 -6.05
C LYS A 119 -17.97 -4.56 -6.55
N ASN A 120 -17.59 -3.65 -5.66
CA ASN A 120 -16.73 -2.51 -5.97
C ASN A 120 -15.28 -2.82 -5.61
N LEU A 121 -14.38 -2.38 -6.48
CA LEU A 121 -12.92 -2.43 -6.27
C LEU A 121 -12.39 -1.01 -6.07
N TYR A 122 -11.66 -0.81 -4.96
CA TYR A 122 -10.78 0.34 -4.76
C TYR A 122 -9.35 -0.13 -4.72
N TYR A 123 -8.43 0.61 -5.32
CA TYR A 123 -7.06 0.16 -5.47
C TYR A 123 -6.05 1.29 -5.25
N GLY A 124 -4.83 0.88 -4.95
CA GLY A 124 -3.64 1.70 -5.02
C GLY A 124 -2.52 0.93 -5.70
N GLN A 125 -1.63 1.65 -6.39
CA GLN A 125 -0.43 1.07 -7.00
C GLN A 125 0.76 2.03 -7.01
N CYS A 126 1.95 1.47 -6.81
CA CYS A 126 3.21 1.98 -7.31
C CYS A 126 4.08 0.80 -7.81
N GLY A 127 4.82 1.02 -8.90
CA GLY A 127 5.60 -0.01 -9.57
C GLY A 127 4.93 -0.54 -10.85
N ASP A 128 5.39 -1.70 -11.30
CA ASP A 128 5.18 -2.31 -12.61
C ASP A 128 4.34 -3.60 -12.61
N GLY A 129 3.91 -4.07 -11.43
CA GLY A 129 2.82 -5.04 -11.30
C GLY A 129 1.47 -4.48 -11.73
N GLY A 130 0.38 -5.18 -11.40
CA GLY A 130 -0.96 -4.65 -11.69
C GLY A 130 -2.12 -5.50 -11.24
N ILE A 131 -3.33 -5.00 -11.55
CA ILE A 131 -4.61 -5.63 -11.19
C ILE A 131 -5.43 -5.86 -12.45
N ILE A 132 -5.77 -7.13 -12.72
CA ILE A 132 -6.75 -7.49 -13.73
C ILE A 132 -8.09 -7.75 -13.04
N VAL A 133 -9.18 -7.30 -13.66
CA VAL A 133 -10.55 -7.53 -13.21
C VAL A 133 -11.34 -8.32 -14.23
N LEU A 134 -12.31 -9.09 -13.74
CA LEU A 134 -13.37 -9.72 -14.51
C LEU A 134 -14.71 -9.11 -14.08
N THR A 135 -15.43 -8.54 -15.03
CA THR A 135 -16.76 -7.96 -14.79
C THR A 135 -17.86 -9.03 -14.92
N PRO A 136 -19.07 -8.79 -14.36
CA PRO A 136 -20.22 -9.66 -14.58
C PRO A 136 -20.55 -9.88 -16.05
N SER A 137 -20.31 -8.89 -16.92
CA SER A 137 -20.54 -8.99 -18.37
C SER A 137 -19.48 -9.81 -19.12
N GLY A 138 -18.53 -10.43 -18.42
CA GLY A 138 -17.47 -11.27 -19.01
C GLY A 138 -16.28 -10.52 -19.58
N ASN A 139 -16.11 -9.22 -19.29
CA ASN A 139 -14.98 -8.44 -19.78
C ASN A 139 -13.78 -8.59 -18.83
N TYR A 140 -12.59 -8.70 -19.42
CA TYR A 140 -11.30 -8.59 -18.72
C TYR A 140 -10.68 -7.23 -19.00
N ASP A 141 -10.34 -6.52 -17.93
CA ASP A 141 -9.75 -5.19 -18.01
C ASP A 141 -8.61 -5.04 -17.00
N CYS A 142 -7.67 -4.13 -17.31
CA CYS A 142 -6.62 -3.76 -16.37
C CYS A 142 -7.12 -2.57 -15.54
N ALA A 143 -7.32 -2.78 -14.24
CA ALA A 143 -7.82 -1.74 -13.35
C ALA A 143 -6.75 -0.68 -13.04
N THR A 144 -5.48 -1.03 -13.18
CA THR A 144 -4.36 -0.12 -12.90
C THR A 144 -3.64 0.33 -14.15
N GLU A 145 -3.09 1.54 -14.10
CA GLU A 145 -2.18 2.04 -15.12
C GLU A 145 -0.75 1.65 -14.76
N VAL A 146 -0.10 0.90 -15.64
CA VAL A 146 1.29 0.47 -15.46
C VAL A 146 2.19 1.69 -15.62
N LYS A 147 2.89 2.08 -14.55
CA LYS A 147 3.92 3.13 -14.61
C LYS A 147 5.31 2.49 -14.72
N LYS A 148 5.69 2.08 -15.92
CA LYS A 148 7.11 1.84 -16.28
C LYS A 148 7.69 3.20 -16.74
N GLY A 149 8.88 3.58 -16.26
CA GLY A 149 9.53 4.84 -16.60
C GLY A 149 10.00 4.89 -18.07
N GLU A 150 10.63 6.00 -18.47
CA GLU A 150 11.00 6.24 -19.88
C GLU A 150 12.08 5.24 -20.38
N ALA A 151 12.85 4.66 -19.45
CA ALA A 151 13.78 3.58 -19.72
C ALA A 151 13.15 2.20 -19.44
N PHE A 152 13.54 1.20 -20.23
CA PHE A 152 12.99 -0.17 -20.19
C PHE A 152 13.02 -0.85 -18.80
N ASN A 153 13.86 -0.36 -17.86
CA ASN A 153 14.04 -0.92 -16.51
C ASN A 153 13.77 0.10 -15.38
N GLU A 154 13.01 1.17 -15.64
CA GLU A 154 12.70 2.15 -14.60
C GLU A 154 11.37 1.80 -13.92
N THR A 155 11.45 1.35 -12.67
CA THR A 155 10.30 1.08 -11.81
C THR A 155 10.21 2.17 -10.76
N TYR A 156 9.01 2.69 -10.50
CA TYR A 156 8.79 3.70 -9.46
C TYR A 156 8.35 3.04 -8.15
N PRO A 157 9.26 2.81 -7.18
CA PRO A 157 8.94 2.07 -5.96
C PRO A 157 8.12 2.92 -4.97
N LEU A 158 7.63 2.28 -3.91
CA LEU A 158 6.94 2.92 -2.79
C LEU A 158 7.74 4.10 -2.23
N LEU A 159 9.04 3.91 -2.00
CA LEU A 159 9.93 4.96 -1.48
C LEU A 159 10.25 6.08 -2.48
N GLY A 160 9.79 5.95 -3.74
CA GLY A 160 9.73 7.06 -4.70
C GLY A 160 8.75 8.16 -4.27
N GLY A 161 7.89 7.89 -3.30
CA GLY A 161 7.03 8.87 -2.64
C GLY A 161 5.71 9.16 -3.38
N PRO A 162 4.84 10.00 -2.77
CA PRO A 162 3.44 10.17 -3.17
C PRO A 162 3.19 10.56 -4.62
N ASP A 163 4.12 11.28 -5.26
CA ASP A 163 4.00 11.70 -6.66
C ASP A 163 3.98 10.51 -7.64
N ASN A 164 4.50 9.36 -7.21
CA ASN A 164 4.57 8.14 -8.00
C ASN A 164 3.40 7.19 -7.76
N TRP A 165 2.64 7.39 -6.69
CA TRP A 165 1.52 6.51 -6.34
C TRP A 165 0.29 6.84 -7.19
N SER A 166 -0.54 5.84 -7.47
CA SER A 166 -1.84 6.00 -8.12
C SER A 166 -2.92 5.33 -7.28
N PHE A 167 -4.09 5.98 -7.18
CA PHE A 167 -5.22 5.50 -6.41
C PHE A 167 -6.49 5.65 -7.22
N GLY A 168 -7.43 4.71 -7.07
CA GLY A 168 -8.66 4.76 -7.83
C GLY A 168 -9.74 3.81 -7.35
N LYS A 169 -10.89 3.94 -8.01
CA LYS A 169 -12.00 3.00 -7.96
C LYS A 169 -12.19 2.47 -9.37
N TYR A 170 -12.32 1.16 -9.52
CA TYR A 170 -12.72 0.60 -10.79
C TYR A 170 -14.16 1.03 -11.13
N PRO A 171 -14.44 1.54 -12.34
CA PRO A 171 -15.71 2.20 -12.65
C PRO A 171 -16.91 1.25 -12.58
N ASP A 172 -16.72 -0.01 -12.95
CA ASP A 172 -17.79 -1.01 -13.01
C ASP A 172 -17.78 -2.00 -11.83
N GLU A 173 -18.80 -2.84 -11.77
CA GLU A 173 -18.83 -3.96 -10.85
C GLU A 173 -17.83 -5.04 -11.27
N VAL A 174 -17.21 -5.66 -10.28
CA VAL A 174 -16.19 -6.70 -10.42
C VAL A 174 -16.71 -7.97 -9.76
N CYS A 175 -16.65 -9.11 -10.46
CA CYS A 175 -16.95 -10.42 -9.86
C CYS A 175 -15.67 -11.18 -9.47
N ALA A 176 -14.54 -10.92 -10.11
CA ALA A 176 -13.24 -11.42 -9.69
C ALA A 176 -12.12 -10.43 -10.03
N LEU A 177 -11.05 -10.43 -9.24
CA LEU A 177 -9.84 -9.66 -9.52
C LEU A 177 -8.59 -10.46 -9.19
N THR A 178 -7.48 -10.16 -9.87
CA THR A 178 -6.17 -10.77 -9.61
C THR A 178 -5.09 -9.69 -9.59
N LEU A 179 -4.32 -9.66 -8.49
CA LEU A 179 -3.11 -8.85 -8.33
C LEU A 179 -1.91 -9.69 -8.71
N MET A 180 -0.98 -9.13 -9.47
CA MET A 180 0.26 -9.80 -9.90
C MET A 180 1.46 -8.86 -9.83
N THR A 181 2.61 -9.38 -9.41
CA THR A 181 3.92 -8.74 -9.64
C THR A 181 4.34 -8.96 -11.10
N ASP A 182 5.34 -8.23 -11.58
CA ASP A 182 5.80 -8.27 -12.97
C ASP A 182 6.18 -9.69 -13.44
N GLY A 183 6.72 -10.54 -12.55
CA GLY A 183 7.00 -11.95 -12.81
C GLY A 183 5.81 -12.78 -13.31
N ILE A 184 4.57 -12.35 -13.10
CA ILE A 184 3.38 -12.93 -13.75
C ILE A 184 2.65 -11.90 -14.62
N PHE A 185 2.61 -10.64 -14.20
CA PHE A 185 1.86 -9.60 -14.88
C PHE A 185 2.36 -9.37 -16.31
N ASP A 186 3.67 -9.48 -16.57
CA ASP A 186 4.23 -9.34 -17.93
C ASP A 186 3.87 -10.52 -18.86
N ILE A 187 3.37 -11.65 -18.34
CA ILE A 187 2.77 -12.71 -19.17
C ILE A 187 1.34 -12.33 -19.57
N VAL A 188 0.61 -11.70 -18.64
CA VAL A 188 -0.80 -11.35 -18.78
C VAL A 188 -0.97 -10.11 -19.66
N CYS A 189 -0.19 -9.07 -19.41
CA CYS A 189 -0.15 -7.82 -20.16
C CYS A 189 1.16 -7.73 -20.97
N HIS A 190 1.41 -8.75 -21.79
CA HIS A 190 2.68 -8.89 -22.49
C HIS A 190 2.98 -7.67 -23.39
N PRO A 191 4.22 -7.15 -23.44
CA PRO A 191 4.57 -5.98 -24.26
C PRO A 191 4.21 -6.11 -25.75
N LEU A 192 4.21 -7.34 -26.27
CA LEU A 192 3.78 -7.62 -27.65
C LEU A 192 2.30 -7.32 -27.91
N LEU A 193 1.45 -7.41 -26.88
CA LEU A 193 0.02 -7.13 -26.96
C LEU A 193 -0.30 -5.64 -26.84
N ALA A 194 0.67 -4.78 -26.48
CA ALA A 194 0.43 -3.36 -26.18
C ALA A 194 -0.25 -2.58 -27.31
N ASN A 195 -0.04 -3.00 -28.57
CA ASN A 195 -0.61 -2.39 -29.77
C ASN A 195 -1.76 -3.21 -30.40
N GLU A 196 -2.12 -4.34 -29.80
CA GLU A 196 -3.21 -5.17 -30.27
C GLU A 196 -4.55 -4.68 -29.71
N ALA A 197 -5.65 -5.05 -30.36
CA ALA A 197 -6.99 -4.75 -29.86
C ALA A 197 -7.23 -5.42 -28.50
N GLN A 198 -6.79 -6.66 -28.35
CA GLN A 198 -6.81 -7.43 -27.12
C GLN A 198 -5.44 -7.35 -26.44
N LYS A 199 -5.34 -6.51 -25.40
CA LYS A 199 -4.07 -6.22 -24.70
C LYS A 199 -3.73 -7.18 -23.56
N ILE A 200 -4.71 -8.01 -23.18
CA ILE A 200 -4.61 -8.97 -22.09
C ILE A 200 -4.62 -10.38 -22.68
N ASN A 201 -3.71 -11.23 -22.25
CA ASN A 201 -3.73 -12.66 -22.52
C ASN A 201 -4.87 -13.33 -21.71
N ILE A 202 -6.10 -13.17 -22.22
CA ILE A 202 -7.33 -13.67 -21.59
C ILE A 202 -7.30 -15.19 -21.35
N PRO A 203 -6.90 -16.04 -22.32
CA PRO A 203 -6.85 -17.49 -22.14
C PRO A 203 -5.94 -17.88 -20.97
N PHE A 204 -4.84 -17.15 -20.80
CA PHE A 204 -3.96 -17.35 -19.67
C PHE A 204 -4.62 -16.93 -18.36
N ILE A 205 -5.08 -15.68 -18.23
CA ILE A 205 -5.51 -15.11 -16.95
C ILE A 205 -6.85 -15.67 -16.46
N ARG A 206 -7.74 -16.10 -17.38
CA ARG A 206 -9.05 -16.65 -16.99
C ARG A 206 -8.95 -17.90 -16.12
N ARG A 207 -7.86 -18.66 -16.23
CA ARG A 207 -7.57 -19.84 -15.39
C ARG A 207 -7.29 -19.50 -13.92
N PHE A 208 -7.24 -18.22 -13.57
CA PHE A 208 -7.03 -17.73 -12.19
C PHE A 208 -8.21 -16.88 -11.68
N MET A 209 -9.25 -16.68 -12.49
CA MET A 209 -10.32 -15.71 -12.20
C MET A 209 -11.72 -16.22 -12.51
N ASP A 210 -11.88 -16.93 -13.63
CA ASP A 210 -13.18 -17.29 -14.18
C ASP A 210 -13.76 -18.52 -13.49
N ARG A 211 -14.86 -18.34 -12.74
CA ARG A 211 -15.55 -19.46 -12.09
C ARG A 211 -16.17 -20.46 -13.05
N ASN A 212 -16.44 -20.07 -14.30
CA ASN A 212 -16.87 -21.03 -15.33
C ASN A 212 -15.81 -22.11 -15.59
N ILE A 213 -14.52 -21.78 -15.37
CA ILE A 213 -13.39 -22.71 -15.47
C ILE A 213 -13.03 -23.29 -14.11
N LEU A 214 -12.83 -22.43 -13.11
CA LEU A 214 -12.28 -22.81 -11.82
C LEU A 214 -13.19 -23.70 -10.99
N ARG A 215 -14.52 -23.53 -11.14
CA ARG A 215 -15.56 -24.27 -10.38
C ARG A 215 -15.37 -24.24 -8.85
N ALA A 216 -14.69 -23.22 -8.32
CA ALA A 216 -14.52 -23.02 -6.89
C ALA A 216 -15.73 -22.28 -6.29
N ASN A 217 -16.34 -22.87 -5.26
CA ASN A 217 -17.60 -22.40 -4.65
C ASN A 217 -17.52 -22.27 -3.13
N ASN A 218 -16.69 -23.09 -2.49
CA ASN A 218 -16.59 -23.17 -1.04
C ASN A 218 -15.14 -23.05 -0.56
N LYS A 219 -14.94 -22.95 0.76
CA LYS A 219 -13.61 -22.82 1.38
C LYS A 219 -12.64 -23.93 0.94
N THR A 220 -13.08 -25.18 0.94
CA THR A 220 -12.26 -26.34 0.55
C THR A 220 -11.85 -26.28 -0.92
N ASP A 221 -12.73 -25.80 -1.81
CA ASP A 221 -12.38 -25.60 -3.21
C ASP A 221 -11.25 -24.58 -3.36
N PHE A 222 -11.31 -23.46 -2.62
CA PHE A 222 -10.26 -22.43 -2.65
C PHE A 222 -8.94 -22.91 -2.02
N GLU A 223 -8.99 -23.74 -0.99
CA GLU A 223 -7.78 -24.40 -0.44
C GLU A 223 -7.12 -25.32 -1.48
N ASN A 224 -7.91 -26.09 -2.23
CA ASN A 224 -7.41 -26.96 -3.30
C ASN A 224 -6.91 -26.17 -4.51
N LEU A 225 -7.60 -25.08 -4.84
CA LEU A 225 -7.20 -24.15 -5.89
C LEU A 225 -5.86 -23.50 -5.55
N GLN A 226 -5.67 -23.03 -4.32
CA GLN A 226 -4.39 -22.46 -3.87
C GLN A 226 -3.25 -23.48 -3.99
N LYS A 227 -3.46 -24.73 -3.56
CA LYS A 227 -2.44 -25.79 -3.72
C LYS A 227 -2.08 -26.02 -5.19
N SER A 228 -3.09 -26.08 -6.06
CA SER A 228 -2.91 -26.32 -7.49
C SER A 228 -2.17 -25.15 -8.17
N ILE A 229 -2.59 -23.92 -7.90
CA ILE A 229 -1.92 -22.71 -8.42
C ILE A 229 -0.50 -22.60 -7.86
N SER A 230 -0.30 -22.87 -6.57
CA SER A 230 1.04 -22.85 -5.95
C SER A 230 1.99 -23.84 -6.64
N LYS A 231 1.53 -25.07 -6.95
CA LYS A 231 2.32 -26.05 -7.70
C LYS A 231 2.62 -25.58 -9.12
N PHE A 232 1.66 -24.95 -9.80
CA PHE A 232 1.86 -24.41 -11.15
C PHE A 232 2.87 -23.25 -11.16
N VAL A 233 2.71 -22.28 -10.26
CA VAL A 233 3.52 -21.05 -10.19
C VAL A 233 4.94 -21.32 -9.69
N SER A 234 5.09 -22.18 -8.68
CA SER A 234 6.39 -22.49 -8.07
C SER A 234 7.16 -23.61 -8.81
N GLY A 235 6.47 -24.36 -9.67
CA GLY A 235 7.05 -25.42 -10.49
C GLY A 235 7.37 -24.95 -11.91
N ASN A 236 7.38 -25.89 -12.85
CA ASN A 236 7.67 -25.61 -14.27
C ASN A 236 6.46 -25.09 -15.07
N GLY A 237 5.43 -24.56 -14.39
CA GLY A 237 4.24 -24.02 -15.07
C GLY A 237 4.52 -22.73 -15.84
N LEU A 238 5.55 -21.99 -15.43
CA LEU A 238 6.00 -20.73 -16.05
C LEU A 238 7.52 -20.79 -16.33
N PRO A 239 7.98 -21.66 -17.24
CA PRO A 239 9.40 -22.02 -17.38
C PRO A 239 10.29 -20.86 -17.87
N ASN A 240 9.70 -19.86 -18.52
CA ASN A 240 10.42 -18.69 -19.03
C ASN A 240 10.49 -17.52 -18.05
N VAL A 241 9.88 -17.66 -16.86
CA VAL A 241 9.94 -16.66 -15.80
C VAL A 241 10.97 -17.10 -14.78
N THR A 242 12.12 -16.44 -14.76
CA THR A 242 13.20 -16.73 -13.83
C THR A 242 13.11 -15.93 -12.54
N ASP A 243 12.40 -14.81 -12.55
CA ASP A 243 12.19 -13.93 -11.39
C ASP A 243 11.15 -14.51 -10.41
N ASP A 244 11.01 -13.88 -9.25
CA ASP A 244 9.95 -14.18 -8.29
C ASP A 244 8.57 -14.02 -8.92
N LYS A 245 7.61 -14.77 -8.37
CA LYS A 245 6.27 -14.91 -8.95
C LYS A 245 5.21 -14.75 -7.87
N THR A 246 4.46 -13.65 -7.93
CA THR A 246 3.32 -13.42 -7.04
C THR A 246 2.01 -13.26 -7.78
N ILE A 247 0.99 -13.97 -7.28
CA ILE A 247 -0.39 -13.87 -7.75
C ILE A 247 -1.38 -14.00 -6.58
N VAL A 248 -2.34 -13.09 -6.52
CA VAL A 248 -3.42 -13.10 -5.52
C VAL A 248 -4.75 -12.87 -6.21
N GLY A 249 -5.64 -13.87 -6.17
CA GLY A 249 -6.97 -13.77 -6.74
C GLY A 249 -8.04 -13.62 -5.66
N LEU A 250 -8.99 -12.71 -5.88
CA LEU A 250 -10.22 -12.56 -5.10
C LEU A 250 -11.42 -12.83 -6.01
N ILE A 251 -12.32 -13.73 -5.61
CA ILE A 251 -13.42 -14.21 -6.45
C ILE A 251 -14.72 -14.18 -5.66
N ASN A 252 -15.72 -13.42 -6.14
CA ASN A 252 -17.07 -13.49 -5.63
C ASN A 252 -17.78 -14.75 -6.18
N THR A 253 -18.12 -15.67 -5.27
CA THR A 253 -18.79 -16.94 -5.61
C THR A 253 -20.27 -16.77 -5.95
N ASP A 254 -20.86 -15.61 -5.67
CA ASP A 254 -22.29 -15.37 -5.82
C ASP A 254 -22.62 -14.80 -7.21
N ILE A 255 -21.60 -14.42 -7.98
CA ILE A 255 -21.72 -13.88 -9.34
C ILE A 255 -20.95 -14.80 -10.28
N LEU A 256 -21.59 -15.23 -11.35
CA LEU A 256 -20.97 -15.93 -12.46
C LEU A 256 -20.89 -14.96 -13.63
N ALA A 257 -19.72 -14.79 -14.23
CA ALA A 257 -19.55 -13.89 -15.37
C ALA A 257 -20.19 -14.49 -16.63
N ASP A 258 -20.78 -13.63 -17.46
CA ASP A 258 -21.26 -13.98 -18.79
C ASP A 258 -20.10 -14.51 -19.65
N LEU A 259 -20.41 -15.48 -20.50
CA LEU A 259 -19.46 -15.98 -21.49
C LEU A 259 -19.51 -15.10 -22.74
N LYS A 260 -18.34 -14.80 -23.30
CA LYS A 260 -18.18 -14.19 -24.62
C LYS A 260 -18.11 -15.26 -25.71
N ASP A 261 -18.12 -14.80 -26.97
CA ASP A 261 -17.84 -15.65 -28.12
C ASP A 261 -16.44 -16.28 -28.04
N GLU A 262 -16.26 -17.45 -28.63
CA GLU A 262 -15.02 -18.23 -28.56
C GLU A 262 -13.79 -17.42 -29.04
N GLU A 263 -13.94 -16.55 -30.02
CA GLU A 263 -12.86 -15.71 -30.54
C GLU A 263 -12.28 -14.76 -29.47
N TYR A 264 -13.09 -14.34 -28.48
CA TYR A 264 -12.61 -13.52 -27.36
C TYR A 264 -11.63 -14.26 -26.44
N TYR A 265 -11.74 -15.59 -26.40
CA TYR A 265 -10.91 -16.47 -25.57
C TYR A 265 -9.83 -17.20 -26.38
N LYS A 266 -9.51 -16.71 -27.57
CA LYS A 266 -8.49 -17.31 -28.43
C LYS A 266 -7.10 -16.86 -27.99
N GLU A 267 -6.16 -17.78 -28.07
CA GLU A 267 -4.74 -17.50 -27.83
C GLU A 267 -4.23 -16.46 -28.84
N PRO A 268 -3.47 -15.45 -28.39
CA PRO A 268 -2.77 -14.55 -29.30
C PRO A 268 -1.82 -15.33 -30.22
N ASP A 269 -1.69 -14.88 -31.46
CA ASP A 269 -0.73 -15.42 -32.41
C ASP A 269 0.69 -14.93 -32.06
N TRP A 270 1.29 -15.60 -31.07
CA TRP A 270 2.59 -15.23 -30.51
C TRP A 270 3.71 -15.22 -31.55
N ASP A 271 3.68 -16.14 -32.52
CA ASP A 271 4.68 -16.22 -33.59
C ASP A 271 4.60 -15.00 -34.49
N LYS A 272 3.40 -14.64 -34.94
CA LYS A 272 3.17 -13.44 -35.74
C LYS A 272 3.53 -12.16 -34.98
N LEU A 273 3.19 -12.08 -33.70
CA LEU A 273 3.54 -10.94 -32.85
C LEU A 273 5.07 -10.78 -32.73
N ASN A 274 5.78 -11.88 -32.50
CA ASN A 274 7.23 -11.92 -32.44
C ASN A 274 7.87 -11.55 -33.78
N GLU A 275 7.36 -12.07 -34.89
CA GLU A 275 7.84 -11.74 -36.24
C GLU A 275 7.64 -10.25 -36.54
N ASN A 276 6.47 -9.70 -36.21
CA ASN A 276 6.17 -8.28 -36.36
C ASN A 276 7.12 -7.39 -35.55
N MET A 277 7.41 -7.77 -34.30
CA MET A 277 8.36 -7.05 -33.45
C MET A 277 9.77 -7.10 -34.04
N LYS A 278 10.24 -8.29 -34.46
CA LYS A 278 11.54 -8.47 -35.13
C LYS A 278 11.64 -7.64 -36.42
N ARG A 279 10.56 -7.58 -37.22
CA ARG A 279 10.49 -6.77 -38.43
C ARG A 279 10.61 -5.27 -38.12
N LYS A 280 9.84 -4.75 -37.14
CA LYS A 280 9.93 -3.35 -36.69
C LYS A 280 11.34 -2.99 -36.22
N LEU A 281 11.99 -3.87 -35.44
CA LEU A 281 13.38 -3.67 -34.99
C LEU A 281 14.38 -3.65 -36.15
N ARG A 282 14.17 -4.44 -37.21
CA ARG A 282 15.00 -4.41 -38.42
C ARG A 282 14.79 -3.14 -39.24
N GLU A 283 13.54 -2.68 -39.36
CA GLU A 283 13.20 -1.45 -40.09
C GLU A 283 13.73 -0.20 -39.39
N GLY A 284 13.62 -0.11 -38.06
CA GLY A 284 14.17 0.98 -37.25
C GLY A 284 15.70 1.05 -37.21
N ARG A 285 16.39 -0.01 -37.65
CA ARG A 285 17.87 -0.04 -37.80
C ARG A 285 18.36 0.33 -39.19
N ARG A 286 17.48 0.52 -40.19
CA ARG A 286 17.93 1.00 -41.51
C ARG A 286 18.27 2.48 -41.38
N PRO A 287 19.52 2.91 -41.60
CA PRO A 287 19.81 4.33 -41.71
C PRO A 287 18.98 4.87 -42.88
N THR A 288 18.16 5.89 -42.63
CA THR A 288 17.51 6.65 -43.70
C THR A 288 18.61 7.13 -44.65
N PRO A 289 18.52 6.84 -45.97
CA PRO A 289 19.47 7.38 -46.92
C PRO A 289 19.40 8.91 -46.83
N ILE A 290 20.48 9.53 -46.36
CA ILE A 290 20.64 10.97 -46.54
C ILE A 290 20.78 11.16 -48.04
N ASP A 291 19.74 11.73 -48.65
CA ASP A 291 19.74 12.08 -50.07
C ASP A 291 20.70 13.25 -50.27
N ILE A 292 21.99 12.95 -50.45
CA ILE A 292 23.03 13.95 -50.73
C ILE A 292 22.79 14.43 -52.17
N LYS A 293 21.88 15.38 -52.35
CA LYS A 293 21.90 16.22 -53.55
C LYS A 293 23.24 16.93 -53.59
N LYS A 294 24.04 16.61 -54.62
CA LYS A 294 25.34 17.24 -54.90
C LYS A 294 25.19 18.76 -54.86
N PRO A 295 25.96 19.48 -54.00
CA PRO A 295 25.89 20.93 -53.98
C PRO A 295 26.53 21.48 -55.26
N THR A 296 25.72 22.17 -56.06
CA THR A 296 26.25 23.12 -57.03
C THR A 296 26.29 24.49 -56.34
N ASN A 297 27.47 25.09 -56.41
CA ASN A 297 27.83 26.47 -56.04
C ASN A 297 28.66 26.66 -54.77
N ILE A 298 29.80 27.28 -55.06
CA ILE A 298 30.99 27.64 -54.30
C ILE A 298 30.66 28.78 -53.32
N ILE A 299 31.09 28.70 -52.06
CA ILE A 299 31.54 29.87 -51.29
C ILE A 299 32.74 29.48 -50.40
N LYS A 300 33.78 30.33 -50.47
CA LYS A 300 35.07 30.27 -49.78
C LYS A 300 34.92 30.25 -48.25
N VAL A 301 35.85 29.54 -47.61
CA VAL A 301 36.03 29.51 -46.15
C VAL A 301 36.55 30.86 -45.64
N THR A 302 35.91 31.40 -44.61
CA THR A 302 36.52 32.28 -43.61
C THR A 302 36.13 31.79 -42.20
N PRO A 303 37.03 31.92 -41.21
CA PRO A 303 36.89 31.25 -39.92
C PRO A 303 36.20 32.16 -38.90
N THR A 304 34.91 31.97 -38.67
CA THR A 304 34.21 32.51 -37.50
C THR A 304 33.11 31.54 -37.11
N GLY A 305 33.06 31.19 -35.83
CA GLY A 305 32.30 30.06 -35.30
C GLY A 305 30.78 30.18 -35.39
N GLU A 306 30.13 29.02 -35.32
CA GLU A 306 29.19 28.63 -34.26
C GLU A 306 28.62 27.25 -34.60
N SER A 307 28.74 26.29 -33.68
CA SER A 307 28.01 25.03 -33.72
C SER A 307 26.88 25.07 -32.67
N VAL A 308 25.64 25.23 -33.14
CA VAL A 308 24.40 25.13 -32.35
C VAL A 308 24.14 23.64 -32.08
N VAL A 309 24.43 23.13 -30.89
CA VAL A 309 23.56 23.02 -29.69
C VAL A 309 22.36 22.07 -29.89
N ILE A 310 22.60 20.78 -29.64
CA ILE A 310 21.58 19.80 -29.20
C ILE A 310 21.93 19.23 -27.81
N ASN A 311 23.22 19.29 -27.41
CA ASN A 311 23.70 18.71 -26.16
C ASN A 311 23.68 19.68 -24.95
N ASP A 312 23.42 20.97 -25.17
CA ASP A 312 23.53 21.99 -24.13
C ASP A 312 22.21 22.21 -23.36
N GLU A 313 21.05 22.02 -24.03
CA GLU A 313 19.71 22.05 -23.42
C GLU A 313 19.55 20.94 -22.37
N SER A 314 19.87 19.68 -22.71
CA SER A 314 19.76 18.54 -21.79
C SER A 314 20.73 18.67 -20.60
N ARG A 315 21.92 19.25 -20.82
CA ARG A 315 22.90 19.50 -19.76
C ARG A 315 22.48 20.66 -18.85
N LYS A 316 21.84 21.69 -19.41
CA LYS A 316 21.22 22.80 -18.66
C LYS A 316 20.01 22.32 -17.86
N LEU A 317 19.16 21.44 -18.41
CA LEU A 317 18.02 20.84 -17.72
C LEU A 317 18.47 19.97 -16.55
N LYS A 318 19.48 19.12 -16.75
CA LYS A 318 20.06 18.29 -15.68
C LYS A 318 20.67 19.13 -14.56
N LYS A 319 21.37 20.22 -14.89
CA LYS A 319 21.87 21.19 -13.91
C LYS A 319 20.75 21.94 -13.18
N ARG A 320 19.65 22.30 -13.86
CA ARG A 320 18.48 22.95 -13.26
C ARG A 320 17.73 22.02 -12.30
N LEU A 321 17.55 20.75 -12.66
CA LEU A 321 16.94 19.73 -11.79
C LEU A 321 17.80 19.45 -10.56
N GLN A 322 19.12 19.31 -10.73
CA GLN A 322 20.04 19.07 -9.61
C GLN A 322 20.14 20.27 -8.66
N ASN A 323 20.05 21.50 -9.18
CA ASN A 323 19.97 22.70 -8.36
C ASN A 323 18.61 22.84 -7.65
N SER A 324 17.50 22.50 -8.31
CA SER A 324 16.17 22.49 -7.70
C SER A 324 16.11 21.51 -6.52
N TYR A 325 16.67 20.31 -6.68
CA TYR A 325 16.77 19.32 -5.61
C TYR A 325 17.62 19.81 -4.41
N ARG A 326 18.75 20.47 -4.69
CA ARG A 326 19.58 21.10 -3.63
C ARG A 326 18.85 22.22 -2.89
N ILE A 327 18.11 23.06 -3.61
CA ILE A 327 17.33 24.17 -3.04
C ILE A 327 16.20 23.60 -2.16
N ASN A 328 15.47 22.58 -2.62
CA ASN A 328 14.44 21.92 -1.82
C ASN A 328 14.97 21.26 -0.55
N ARG A 329 16.18 20.67 -0.60
CA ARG A 329 16.86 20.13 0.59
C ARG A 329 17.26 21.23 1.59
N GLN A 330 17.73 22.38 1.11
CA GLN A 330 18.05 23.55 1.95
C GLN A 330 16.78 24.14 2.57
N LEU A 331 15.71 24.29 1.81
CA LEU A 331 14.41 24.76 2.30
C LEU A 331 13.82 23.83 3.36
N ARG A 332 13.88 22.50 3.17
CA ARG A 332 13.45 21.53 4.19
C ARG A 332 14.25 21.66 5.49
N LYS A 333 15.55 21.91 5.41
CA LYS A 333 16.39 22.18 6.60
C LYS A 333 15.99 23.47 7.31
N ILE A 334 15.71 24.54 6.56
CA ILE A 334 15.26 25.83 7.12
C ILE A 334 13.90 25.68 7.82
N VAL A 335 12.96 24.98 7.19
CA VAL A 335 11.63 24.70 7.78
C VAL A 335 11.78 23.85 9.05
N LEU A 336 12.65 22.84 9.05
CA LEU A 336 12.92 22.02 10.24
C LEU A 336 13.52 22.85 11.39
N ILE A 337 14.46 23.75 11.09
CA ILE A 337 15.04 24.66 12.09
C ILE A 337 13.97 25.61 12.65
N GLN A 338 13.10 26.16 11.80
CA GLN A 338 11.99 27.01 12.24
C GLN A 338 11.02 26.25 13.16
N LEU A 339 10.69 25.00 12.85
CA LEU A 339 9.84 24.16 13.70
C LEU A 339 10.48 23.90 15.07
N ILE A 340 11.79 23.65 15.11
CA ILE A 340 12.53 23.46 16.38
C ILE A 340 12.52 24.75 17.21
N VAL A 341 12.71 25.92 16.59
CA VAL A 341 12.67 27.22 17.28
C VAL A 341 11.27 27.48 17.87
N ILE A 342 10.20 27.20 17.11
CA ILE A 342 8.82 27.31 17.59
C ILE A 342 8.59 26.39 18.79
N LEU A 343 9.08 25.14 18.73
CA LEU A 343 8.95 24.18 19.83
C LEU A 343 9.66 24.68 21.10
N VAL A 344 10.87 25.23 20.95
CA VAL A 344 11.64 25.80 22.08
C VAL A 344 10.91 27.00 22.68
N LEU A 345 10.31 27.88 21.86
CA LEU A 345 9.52 29.02 22.35
C LEU A 345 8.26 28.57 23.11
N ILE A 346 7.60 27.51 22.66
CA ILE A 346 6.45 26.92 23.37
C ILE A 346 6.88 26.36 24.72
N ILE A 347 8.03 25.70 24.80
CA ILE A 347 8.58 25.17 26.05
C ILE A 347 8.93 26.32 27.01
N ILE A 348 9.58 27.38 26.52
CA ILE A 348 9.90 28.56 27.33
C ILE A 348 8.62 29.24 27.84
N CYS A 349 7.61 29.44 26.99
CA CYS A 349 6.32 29.99 27.41
C CYS A 349 5.64 29.11 28.47
N SER A 350 5.69 27.79 28.31
CA SER A 350 5.12 26.84 29.28
C SER A 350 5.83 26.94 30.64
N ILE A 351 7.15 27.08 30.64
CA ILE A 351 7.95 27.29 31.86
C ILE A 351 7.61 28.66 32.49
N CYS A 352 7.51 29.73 31.70
CA CYS A 352 7.12 31.06 32.20
C CYS A 352 5.73 31.07 32.84
N ILE A 353 4.75 30.37 32.27
CA ILE A 353 3.40 30.23 32.85
C ILE A 353 3.46 29.54 34.21
N VAL A 354 4.28 28.49 34.35
CA VAL A 354 4.47 27.79 35.64
C VAL A 354 5.15 28.68 36.68
N PHE A 355 6.12 29.51 36.27
CA PHE A 355 6.78 30.45 37.18
C PHE A 355 5.89 31.64 37.59
N LEU A 356 5.05 32.15 36.68
CA LEU A 356 4.06 33.19 36.98
C LEU A 356 2.98 32.67 37.93
N ASN A 357 2.54 31.41 37.77
CA ASN A 357 1.62 30.77 38.72
C ASN A 357 2.27 30.45 40.08
N LYS A 358 3.61 30.37 40.17
CA LYS A 358 4.34 30.26 41.43
C LYS A 358 4.52 31.60 42.16
N GLY A 359 4.40 32.73 41.45
CA GLY A 359 4.49 34.07 42.02
C GLY A 359 3.23 34.53 42.78
N ASN A 360 2.14 33.77 42.71
CA ASN A 360 0.84 34.16 43.31
C ASN A 360 0.49 33.39 44.60
N VAL A 361 1.46 32.71 45.24
CA VAL A 361 1.24 31.92 46.49
C VAL A 361 2.09 32.42 47.66
N GLN A 362 2.56 33.67 47.62
CA GLN A 362 3.13 34.33 48.80
C GLN A 362 2.69 35.80 48.87
N ASP A 363 1.44 36.04 49.25
CA ASP A 363 1.12 37.13 50.19
C ASP A 363 -0.35 37.11 50.60
N THR A 364 -0.61 36.61 51.81
CA THR A 364 -1.71 36.89 52.75
C THR A 364 -1.58 35.80 53.82
N SER A 365 -1.35 36.00 55.11
CA SER A 365 -1.62 37.13 55.99
C SER A 365 -0.87 36.90 57.31
N LYS A 366 -0.14 37.91 57.82
CA LYS A 366 0.37 37.92 59.20
C LYS A 366 0.23 39.33 59.80
N LYS A 367 -0.80 39.52 60.63
CA LYS A 367 -1.10 40.54 61.68
C LYS A 367 -2.63 40.70 61.71
N SER A 368 -3.34 40.63 62.84
CA SER A 368 -3.07 41.21 64.15
C SER A 368 -3.73 40.42 65.31
N MET A 369 -3.22 40.67 66.51
CA MET A 369 -3.53 40.10 67.82
C MET A 369 -4.84 40.61 68.46
N GLU A 370 -5.17 39.95 69.59
CA GLU A 370 -6.10 40.28 70.70
C GLU A 370 -7.53 39.75 70.56
N SER A 371 -8.16 39.08 71.54
CA SER A 371 -7.87 38.81 72.96
C SER A 371 -8.82 37.71 73.49
N SER A 372 -8.41 37.02 74.58
CA SER A 372 -9.19 36.37 75.68
C SER A 372 -10.51 35.61 75.36
N SER A 373 -10.87 34.44 75.91
CA SER A 373 -10.51 33.75 77.15
C SER A 373 -11.35 32.46 77.26
N ILE A 374 -10.71 31.35 77.63
CA ILE A 374 -11.06 30.42 78.74
C ILE A 374 -12.49 29.80 78.82
N SER A 375 -12.48 28.47 78.61
CA SER A 375 -13.06 27.36 79.40
C SER A 375 -14.54 26.91 79.32
N LYS A 376 -14.63 25.59 79.06
CA LYS A 376 -15.31 24.51 79.81
C LYS A 376 -16.80 24.24 79.61
N ASP A 377 -17.00 23.02 79.07
CA ASP A 377 -17.74 21.87 79.63
C ASP A 377 -19.24 21.90 79.89
N SER A 378 -19.78 20.71 79.60
CA SER A 378 -20.99 20.04 80.11
C SER A 378 -22.31 20.50 79.50
N ALA A 379 -22.95 19.70 78.65
CA ALA A 379 -23.63 18.42 78.89
C ALA A 379 -25.03 18.57 79.52
N TYR A 380 -25.94 17.84 78.89
CA TYR A 380 -27.10 17.14 79.44
C TYR A 380 -28.51 17.65 79.12
N ASN A 381 -29.26 16.70 78.51
CA ASN A 381 -30.71 16.50 78.40
C ASN A 381 -31.58 17.58 77.74
N GLY A 382 -32.53 17.26 76.86
CA GLY A 382 -33.11 15.97 76.51
C GLY A 382 -34.64 16.11 76.47
N LYS A 383 -35.23 15.79 75.30
CA LYS A 383 -36.67 15.62 74.99
C LYS A 383 -37.54 16.89 75.13
N HIS A 384 -38.52 17.17 74.27
CA HIS A 384 -39.58 16.30 73.77
C HIS A 384 -40.33 17.02 72.61
N THR A 385 -40.79 16.23 71.61
CA THR A 385 -42.03 16.38 70.77
C THR A 385 -42.27 17.68 69.98
N GLN A 386 -42.34 17.68 68.64
CA GLN A 386 -43.33 17.09 67.70
C GLN A 386 -44.39 18.13 67.27
N GLU A 387 -44.73 18.10 65.96
CA GLU A 387 -45.82 18.80 65.23
C GLU A 387 -45.58 20.26 64.82
N SER A 388 -45.31 20.49 63.53
CA SER A 388 -46.26 20.79 62.43
C SER A 388 -46.79 22.23 62.50
N ALA A 389 -46.16 23.14 61.76
CA ALA A 389 -46.59 23.59 60.43
C ALA A 389 -47.57 24.77 60.51
N ILE A 390 -47.18 25.91 59.92
CA ILE A 390 -47.92 26.68 58.90
C ILE A 390 -47.46 28.16 58.91
N ALA A 391 -47.12 28.63 57.70
CA ALA A 391 -47.13 30.00 57.16
C ALA A 391 -46.17 31.06 57.70
N ASP A 392 -45.20 31.42 56.86
CA ASP A 392 -44.81 32.80 56.51
C ASP A 392 -44.54 32.74 54.98
N ASP A 393 -45.40 33.31 54.15
CA ASP A 393 -45.49 34.72 53.70
C ASP A 393 -44.49 35.07 52.59
N ASP A 394 -45.07 35.68 51.57
CA ASP A 394 -44.59 35.88 50.21
C ASP A 394 -43.49 36.96 50.12
N THR A 395 -42.43 36.69 49.37
CA THR A 395 -41.73 37.74 48.59
C THR A 395 -41.20 37.18 47.26
N SER A 396 -41.94 37.52 46.20
CA SER A 396 -41.51 38.06 44.88
C SER A 396 -40.31 37.50 44.11
N ASP A 397 -40.64 37.06 42.88
CA ASP A 397 -39.98 37.31 41.59
C ASP A 397 -38.55 36.79 41.34
N HIS A 398 -38.42 35.66 40.63
CA HIS A 398 -38.37 35.56 39.16
C HIS A 398 -37.70 34.24 38.71
N ALA A 399 -38.14 33.77 37.55
CA ALA A 399 -38.02 32.40 37.03
C ALA A 399 -36.59 31.91 36.69
N ASP A 400 -36.35 30.64 37.01
CA ASP A 400 -35.34 29.77 36.41
C ASP A 400 -35.73 29.36 34.97
N ASP A 401 -34.76 29.34 34.05
CA ASP A 401 -34.57 28.17 33.20
C ASP A 401 -33.07 27.91 32.94
N SER A 402 -32.74 26.65 33.13
CA SER A 402 -31.53 25.86 32.97
C SER A 402 -30.89 25.98 31.55
N THR A 403 -29.60 25.78 31.30
CA THR A 403 -28.76 24.60 31.56
C THR A 403 -27.29 24.91 31.29
N GLN A 404 -26.42 24.18 31.99
CA GLN A 404 -24.97 24.30 32.07
C GLN A 404 -24.19 23.90 30.80
N SER A 405 -23.06 24.58 30.65
CA SER A 405 -21.90 24.25 29.83
C SER A 405 -21.10 23.08 30.41
N ASP A 406 -20.91 22.01 29.65
CA ASP A 406 -19.87 21.00 29.89
C ASP A 406 -19.18 20.64 28.57
N SER A 407 -18.02 21.24 28.31
CA SER A 407 -17.16 20.83 27.18
C SER A 407 -15.69 21.19 27.43
N MET A 408 -15.02 20.59 28.42
CA MET A 408 -13.55 20.58 28.47
C MET A 408 -12.88 19.35 29.10
N ALA A 409 -13.61 18.29 29.48
CA ALA A 409 -13.01 17.11 30.12
C ALA A 409 -12.81 15.88 29.21
N SER A 410 -13.45 15.79 28.03
CA SER A 410 -13.54 14.52 27.27
C SER A 410 -12.38 14.22 26.31
N ASN A 411 -11.44 15.14 26.08
CA ASN A 411 -10.36 14.93 25.11
C ASN A 411 -9.05 14.40 25.73
N SER A 412 -8.81 14.60 27.03
CA SER A 412 -7.53 14.20 27.64
C SER A 412 -7.44 12.70 28.00
N GLU A 413 -8.58 12.04 28.21
CA GLU A 413 -8.64 10.60 28.50
C GLU A 413 -8.52 9.76 27.22
N ASN A 414 -9.00 10.27 26.09
CA ASN A 414 -8.96 9.58 24.80
C ASN A 414 -7.55 9.52 24.20
N ASP A 415 -6.75 10.58 24.40
CA ASP A 415 -5.35 10.62 23.94
C ASP A 415 -4.45 9.77 24.85
N LYS A 416 -4.71 9.74 26.17
CA LYS A 416 -4.01 8.83 27.09
C LYS A 416 -4.36 7.35 26.85
N ALA A 417 -5.59 7.05 26.42
CA ALA A 417 -5.99 5.69 26.06
C ALA A 417 -5.33 5.22 24.75
N LYS A 418 -5.17 6.11 23.76
CA LYS A 418 -4.45 5.83 22.50
C LYS A 418 -2.94 5.62 22.74
N ASP A 419 -2.31 6.47 23.53
CA ASP A 419 -0.88 6.33 23.86
C ASP A 419 -0.59 5.04 24.65
N LYS A 420 -1.53 4.62 25.52
CA LYS A 420 -1.44 3.35 26.23
C LYS A 420 -1.60 2.16 25.29
N ALA A 421 -2.57 2.20 24.37
CA ALA A 421 -2.78 1.14 23.40
C ALA A 421 -1.58 0.96 22.44
N ILE A 422 -0.93 2.07 22.03
CA ILE A 422 0.26 2.05 21.17
C ILE A 422 1.48 1.51 21.96
N LYS A 423 1.66 1.93 23.21
CA LYS A 423 2.73 1.40 24.09
C LYS A 423 2.58 -0.09 24.39
N ASP A 424 1.35 -0.60 24.46
CA ASP A 424 1.07 -2.01 24.74
C ASP A 424 1.17 -2.90 23.48
N ALA A 425 0.96 -2.34 22.28
CA ALA A 425 1.02 -3.06 21.01
C ALA A 425 2.45 -3.21 20.45
N LEU A 426 3.31 -2.20 20.64
CA LEU A 426 4.67 -2.17 20.08
C LEU A 426 5.57 -3.34 20.55
N PRO A 427 5.54 -3.78 21.83
CA PRO A 427 6.30 -4.94 22.29
C PRO A 427 5.80 -6.26 21.70
N ARG A 428 4.49 -6.40 21.49
CA ARG A 428 3.88 -7.60 20.88
C ARG A 428 4.23 -7.72 19.40
N MET A 429 4.30 -6.60 18.68
CA MET A 429 4.84 -6.55 17.31
C MET A 429 6.31 -6.94 17.25
N LYS A 430 7.14 -6.44 18.17
CA LYS A 430 8.57 -6.82 18.25
C LYS A 430 8.76 -8.30 18.59
N GLN A 431 7.90 -8.86 19.45
CA GLN A 431 7.91 -10.28 19.79
C GLN A 431 7.46 -11.17 18.62
N ALA A 432 6.41 -10.77 17.89
CA ALA A 432 5.98 -11.47 16.67
C ALA A 432 7.06 -11.46 15.56
N LEU A 433 7.85 -10.38 15.47
CA LEU A 433 9.00 -10.29 14.55
C LEU A 433 10.17 -11.20 14.97
N GLN A 434 10.35 -11.48 16.27
CA GLN A 434 11.37 -12.41 16.78
C GLN A 434 10.96 -13.89 16.69
N GLU A 435 9.68 -14.22 16.93
CA GLU A 435 9.17 -15.60 16.88
C GLU A 435 9.09 -16.16 15.44
N VAL A 436 9.01 -15.30 14.43
CA VAL A 436 9.06 -15.69 13.01
C VAL A 436 10.48 -16.04 12.53
N GLY A 437 11.52 -15.68 13.28
CA GLY A 437 12.92 -15.99 12.95
C GLY A 437 13.37 -17.42 13.30
N THR A 438 12.53 -18.23 13.97
CA THR A 438 12.97 -19.52 14.55
C THR A 438 12.17 -20.75 14.12
N SER A 439 11.23 -20.64 13.18
CA SER A 439 10.41 -21.78 12.73
C SER A 439 10.55 -22.05 11.23
N THR A 440 11.68 -22.62 10.84
CA THR A 440 11.85 -23.36 9.58
C THR A 440 12.45 -24.72 9.88
N HIS A 441 11.58 -25.70 10.16
CA HIS A 441 11.93 -27.12 10.08
C HIS A 441 11.11 -27.75 8.96
N PHE A 442 11.71 -27.76 7.77
CA PHE A 442 11.29 -28.59 6.65
C PHE A 442 11.46 -30.06 7.02
N THR A 443 10.37 -30.81 7.06
CA THR A 443 10.42 -32.28 7.07
C THR A 443 10.03 -32.75 5.67
N TYR A 444 11.01 -33.25 4.92
CA TYR A 444 10.80 -33.96 3.66
C TYR A 444 9.95 -35.20 3.93
N ILE A 445 8.83 -35.37 3.21
CA ILE A 445 8.14 -36.66 3.12
C ILE A 445 7.93 -37.00 1.64
N ASN A 446 8.38 -38.22 1.32
CA ASN A 446 8.52 -38.83 0.00
C ASN A 446 7.27 -38.76 -0.89
N SER A 447 7.58 -38.60 -2.17
CA SER A 447 6.73 -38.86 -3.33
C SER A 447 6.39 -40.34 -3.44
N GLU A 448 5.10 -40.67 -3.52
CA GLU A 448 4.55 -41.72 -4.38
C GLU A 448 3.02 -41.73 -4.23
N ALA A 449 2.33 -41.94 -5.36
CA ALA A 449 0.87 -42.00 -5.55
C ALA A 449 0.12 -40.65 -5.50
N VAL A 450 -0.14 -40.06 -6.66
CA VAL A 450 -1.49 -39.89 -7.26
C VAL A 450 -1.29 -39.46 -8.72
N ASP A 451 -1.02 -40.43 -9.58
CA ASP A 451 -1.20 -40.32 -11.04
C ASP A 451 -2.56 -40.94 -11.37
N GLU A 452 -3.53 -40.11 -11.75
CA GLU A 452 -4.71 -40.42 -12.58
C GLU A 452 -5.73 -39.27 -12.49
N HIS A 453 -5.39 -38.10 -13.03
CA HIS A 453 -6.41 -37.15 -13.51
C HIS A 453 -5.91 -36.06 -14.48
N TYR A 454 -4.68 -36.15 -14.99
CA TYR A 454 -4.04 -35.09 -15.79
C TYR A 454 -4.00 -35.32 -17.31
N SER A 455 -4.72 -36.30 -17.85
CA SER A 455 -4.70 -36.61 -19.29
C SER A 455 -5.56 -35.68 -20.19
N ASN A 456 -6.28 -34.69 -19.63
CA ASN A 456 -7.17 -33.81 -20.42
C ASN A 456 -6.71 -32.34 -20.52
N ILE A 457 -5.50 -31.98 -20.09
CA ILE A 457 -5.00 -30.59 -20.11
C ILE A 457 -3.80 -30.37 -21.06
N THR A 458 -3.23 -31.43 -21.66
CA THR A 458 -2.01 -31.33 -22.50
C THR A 458 -2.21 -31.76 -23.96
N GLY A 459 -3.44 -31.71 -24.47
CA GLY A 459 -3.74 -31.90 -25.90
C GLY A 459 -3.40 -30.65 -26.75
N GLY A 460 -2.12 -30.30 -26.84
CA GLY A 460 -1.61 -29.22 -27.67
C GLY A 460 -0.15 -29.50 -28.03
N SER A 461 0.06 -29.94 -29.26
CA SER A 461 1.29 -30.50 -29.81
C SER A 461 2.55 -29.69 -29.53
N SER A 462 3.56 -30.41 -29.05
CA SER A 462 4.97 -30.07 -29.15
C SER A 462 5.44 -29.96 -30.61
N SER A 463 5.99 -28.82 -30.97
CA SER A 463 7.09 -28.67 -31.94
C SER A 463 7.83 -27.40 -31.51
N GLY A 464 9.00 -27.48 -30.88
CA GLY A 464 10.25 -27.90 -31.50
C GLY A 464 11.08 -26.63 -31.71
N PHE A 465 12.13 -26.50 -30.89
CA PHE A 465 13.07 -25.38 -30.69
C PHE A 465 13.50 -24.56 -31.92
#